data_AF-A0A0T7FP58-F1
#
_entry.id   AF-A0A0T7FP58-F1
#
_cell.length_a   1.000
_cell.length_b   1.000
_cell.length_c   1.000
_cell.angle_alpha   90.00
_cell.angle_beta   90.00
_cell.angle_gamma   90.00
#
_symmetry.space_group_name_H-M   'P 1'
#
loop_
_entity.id
_entity.type
_entity.pdbx_description
1 polymer ?
#
loop_
_entity_poly.entity_id
_entity_poly.type
_entity_poly.pdbx_seq_one_letter_code
_entity_poly.pdbx_strand_id
1 'polypeptide(L)' 'MSAEIVNLRQFRKAKERLEKEKEAEQNRLTFGRTKADKSLTKARNDKAEKGLDQGRLEKPGKDD' A
#
# COMPACT_ATOMS: atom_id res chain seq x y z
N MET A 1 -48.00 8.88 13.57
CA MET A 1 -46.60 8.65 13.99
C MET A 1 -45.99 7.66 13.03
N SER A 2 -45.09 8.11 12.15
CA SER A 2 -44.43 7.29 11.14
C SER A 2 -43.28 6.52 11.80
N ALA A 3 -43.35 5.20 11.78
CA ALA A 3 -42.20 4.37 12.15
C ALA A 3 -41.08 4.59 11.14
N GLU A 4 -39.91 5.00 11.60
CA GLU A 4 -38.73 5.20 10.75
C GLU A 4 -38.20 3.83 10.33
N ILE A 5 -38.42 3.46 9.06
CA ILE A 5 -37.97 2.18 8.51
C ILE A 5 -36.45 2.27 8.30
N VAL A 6 -35.70 1.87 9.31
CA VAL A 6 -34.23 1.84 9.23
C VAL A 6 -33.75 0.61 8.45
N ASN A 7 -33.01 0.85 7.38
CA ASN A 7 -32.40 -0.22 6.60
C ASN A 7 -31.15 -0.75 7.32
N LEU A 8 -31.31 -1.86 8.03
CA LEU A 8 -30.23 -2.50 8.78
C LEU A 8 -29.02 -2.90 7.91
N ARG A 9 -29.22 -3.21 6.62
CA ARG A 9 -28.12 -3.53 5.70
C ARG A 9 -27.25 -2.30 5.44
N GLN A 10 -27.87 -1.14 5.22
CA GLN A 10 -27.13 0.11 5.02
C GLN A 10 -26.39 0.51 6.28
N PHE A 11 -27.02 0.36 7.45
CA PHE A 11 -26.39 0.64 8.75
C PHE A 11 -25.16 -0.24 8.99
N ARG A 12 -25.26 -1.56 8.77
CA ARG A 12 -24.12 -2.48 8.89
C ARG A 12 -23.00 -2.09 7.92
N LYS A 13 -23.33 -1.79 6.66
CA LYS A 13 -22.34 -1.36 5.65
C LYS A 13 -21.67 -0.04 6.01
N ALA A 14 -22.37 0.89 6.66
CA ALA A 14 -21.79 2.14 7.14
C ALA A 14 -20.83 1.87 8.30
N LYS A 15 -21.22 1.03 9.27
CA LYS A 15 -20.36 0.59 10.38
C LYS A 15 -19.07 -0.05 9.87
N GLU A 16 -19.18 -0.99 8.92
CA GLU A 16 -18.01 -1.65 8.32
C GLU A 16 -17.06 -0.67 7.62
N ARG A 17 -17.58 0.38 6.98
CA ARG A 17 -16.74 1.42 6.37
C ARG A 17 -16.01 2.25 7.42
N LEU A 18 -16.71 2.65 8.48
CA LEU A 18 -16.12 3.42 9.57
C LEU A 18 -15.00 2.64 10.29
N GLU A 19 -15.19 1.34 10.54
CA GLU A 19 -14.15 0.52 11.15
C GLU A 19 -12.91 0.40 10.25
N LYS A 20 -13.11 0.23 8.93
CA LYS A 20 -12.00 0.23 7.95
C LYS A 20 -11.26 1.57 7.89
N GLU A 21 -11.97 2.69 8.04
CA GLU A 21 -11.38 4.02 8.08
C GLU A 21 -10.52 4.21 9.34
N LYS A 22 -11.01 3.78 10.51
CA LYS A 22 -10.23 3.80 11.76
C LYS A 22 -8.98 2.93 11.67
N GLU A 23 -9.11 1.71 11.13
CA GLU A 23 -7.96 0.84 10.89
C GLU A 23 -6.95 1.50 9.93
N ALA A 24 -7.43 2.16 8.87
CA ALA A 24 -6.57 2.89 7.95
C ALA A 24 -5.85 4.06 8.64
N GLU A 25 -6.52 4.79 9.52
CA GLU A 25 -5.93 5.86 10.34
C GLU A 25 -4.88 5.32 11.31
N GLN A 26 -5.20 4.26 12.06
CA GLN A 26 -4.25 3.57 12.92
C GLN A 26 -3.02 3.10 12.14
N ASN A 27 -3.22 2.52 10.95
CA ASN A 27 -2.13 2.09 10.08
C ASN A 27 -1.26 3.26 9.58
N ARG A 28 -1.86 4.44 9.33
CA ARG A 28 -1.10 5.67 8.99
C ARG A 28 -0.23 6.11 10.18
N LEU A 29 -0.76 6.04 11.41
CA LEU A 29 -0.03 6.39 12.63
C LEU A 29 1.09 5.37 12.93
N THR A 30 0.78 4.08 12.93
CA THR A 30 1.70 3.00 13.31
C THR A 30 2.82 2.80 12.28
N PHE A 31 2.51 2.86 10.99
CA PHE A 31 3.48 2.54 9.94
C PHE A 31 4.01 3.76 9.17
N GLY A 32 3.44 4.95 9.38
CA GLY A 32 3.91 6.22 8.81
C GLY A 32 3.80 6.36 7.28
N ARG A 33 3.50 5.29 6.55
CA ARG A 33 3.43 5.25 5.07
C ARG A 33 2.22 4.47 4.61
N THR A 34 1.51 5.00 3.60
CA THR A 34 0.38 4.30 2.99
C THR A 34 0.85 3.13 2.12
N LYS A 35 -0.07 2.22 1.78
CA LYS A 35 0.23 1.12 0.83
C LYS A 35 0.67 1.65 -0.54
N ALA A 36 0.10 2.77 -0.99
CA ALA A 36 0.47 3.42 -2.25
C ALA A 36 1.92 3.91 -2.22
N ASP A 37 2.33 4.59 -1.14
CA ASP A 37 3.71 5.09 -0.98
C ASP A 37 4.73 3.96 -0.92
N LYS A 38 4.39 2.87 -0.21
CA LYS A 38 5.22 1.66 -0.16
C LYS A 38 5.37 1.03 -1.55
N SER A 39 4.28 0.89 -2.29
CA SER A 39 4.30 0.34 -3.65
C SER A 39 5.12 1.19 -4.61
N LEU A 40 4.98 2.52 -4.52
CA LEU A 40 5.71 3.45 -5.36
C LEU A 40 7.22 3.41 -5.07
N THR A 41 7.59 3.37 -3.79
CA THR A 41 8.99 3.24 -3.37
C THR A 41 9.58 1.92 -3.87
N LYS A 42 8.85 0.81 -3.72
CA LYS A 42 9.27 -0.49 -4.23
C LYS A 42 9.50 -0.46 -5.74
N ALA A 43 8.53 0.04 -6.51
CA ALA A 43 8.66 0.11 -7.97
C ALA A 43 9.86 0.97 -8.43
N ARG A 44 10.17 2.06 -7.70
CA ARG A 44 11.35 2.89 -7.97
C ARG A 44 12.65 2.15 -7.68
N ASN A 45 12.72 1.43 -6.57
CA ASN A 45 13.89 0.63 -6.21
C ASN A 45 14.10 -0.49 -7.22
N ASP A 46 13.05 -1.25 -7.56
CA ASP A 46 13.12 -2.33 -8.55
C ASP A 46 13.59 -1.81 -9.92
N LYS A 47 13.17 -0.59 -10.31
CA LYS A 47 13.65 0.05 -11.55
C LYS A 47 15.12 0.44 -11.47
N ALA A 48 15.56 0.99 -10.33
CA ALA A 48 16.94 1.38 -10.13
C ALA A 48 17.87 0.15 -10.14
N GLU A 49 17.49 -0.92 -9.44
CA GLU A 49 18.21 -2.19 -9.41
C GLU A 49 18.36 -2.78 -10.82
N LYS A 50 17.26 -2.88 -11.58
CA LYS A 50 17.31 -3.33 -12.98
C LYS A 50 18.21 -2.46 -13.86
N GLY A 51 18.24 -1.15 -13.65
CA GLY A 51 19.12 -0.25 -14.39
C GLY A 51 20.60 -0.48 -14.05
N LEU A 52 20.91 -0.73 -12.77
CA LEU A 52 22.27 -1.07 -12.33
C LEU A 52 22.72 -2.43 -12.88
N ASP A 53 21.84 -3.43 -12.86
CA ASP A 53 22.13 -4.76 -13.40
C ASP A 53 22.39 -4.71 -14.91
N GLN A 54 21.58 -3.96 -15.66
CA GLN A 54 21.78 -3.77 -17.11
C GLN A 54 23.08 -3.02 -17.43
N GLY A 55 23.49 -2.10 -16.56
CA GLY A 55 24.74 -1.35 -16.71
C GLY A 55 25.97 -2.07 -16.16
N ARG A 56 25.81 -3.26 -15.57
CA ARG A 56 26.92 -4.00 -14.97
C ARG A 56 27.80 -4.60 -16.07
N LEU A 57 28.94 -3.96 -16.31
CA LEU A 57 30.05 -4.59 -17.02
C LEU A 57 30.72 -5.57 -16.07
N GLU A 58 30.64 -6.87 -16.38
CA GLU A 58 31.53 -7.84 -15.75
C GLU A 58 32.96 -7.37 -16.00
N LYS A 59 33.73 -7.13 -14.94
CA LYS A 59 35.17 -6.90 -15.11
C LYS A 59 35.70 -8.14 -15.84
N PRO A 60 36.43 -7.99 -16.96
CA PRO A 60 37.11 -9.13 -17.54
C PRO A 60 37.94 -9.73 -16.42
N GLY A 61 37.65 -11.00 -16.12
CA GLY A 61 38.43 -11.78 -15.19
C GLY A 61 39.89 -11.60 -15.57
N LYS A 62 40.71 -11.32 -14.56
CA LYS A 62 42.15 -11.49 -14.68
C LYS A 62 42.35 -12.96 -15.04
N ASP A 63 42.61 -13.23 -16.32
CA ASP A 63 42.99 -14.54 -16.81
C ASP A 63 44.25 -14.96 -16.03
N ASP A 64 44.16 -16.05 -15.27
CA ASP A 64 45.31 -16.85 -14.85
C ASP A 64 45.62 -17.87 -15.96
#